data_AF-A0A5B9QL73-F1
#
_entry.id   AF-A0A5B9QL73-F1
#
_cell.length_a   1.000
_cell.length_b   1.000
_cell.length_c   1.000
_cell.angle_alpha   90.00
_cell.angle_beta   90.00
_cell.angle_gamma   90.00
#
_symmetry.space_group_name_H-M   'P 1'
#
loop_
_entity.id
_entity.type
_entity.pdbx_description
1 polymer ?
#
loop_
_entity_poly.entity_id
_entity_poly.type
_entity_poly.pdbx_seq_one_letter_code
_entity_poly.pdbx_strand_id
1 'polypeptide(L)'
;MIELEKIACSNCGAPLEVPDSVDFVTCNHCTTQLSIRRTESVSYTEKLEQVTADQAQLRERLVDLERQNRLATLARNWERHKKQYEIHKDGKTSMPSEVGGIVGMIMGAVIGIFIAIAAPGPMKLFGLLFFAVGVIAGLRSQSLAKQYNRDYRNYRRSRKEILAGKHDSDFNERLKSVPTPREYLEQLEEDVR
;
A
#
# COMPACT_ATOMS: atom_id res chain seq x y z
N MET A 1 -14.67 -28.49 48.43
CA MET A 1 -15.15 -29.59 47.57
C MET A 1 -14.78 -29.22 46.16
N ILE A 2 -14.20 -30.14 45.38
CA ILE A 2 -13.86 -29.90 43.97
C ILE A 2 -15.07 -30.36 43.16
N GLU A 3 -15.75 -29.42 42.51
CA GLU A 3 -16.85 -29.72 41.59
C GLU A 3 -16.26 -30.05 40.21
N LEU A 4 -16.74 -31.15 39.62
CA LEU A 4 -16.23 -31.68 38.35
C LEU A 4 -17.27 -31.44 37.27
N GLU A 5 -16.90 -30.63 36.28
CA GLU A 5 -17.73 -30.34 35.12
C GLU A 5 -17.42 -31.32 33.98
N LYS A 6 -18.45 -31.74 33.25
CA LYS A 6 -18.32 -32.59 32.06
C LYS A 6 -18.35 -31.75 30.79
N ILE A 7 -17.22 -31.68 30.10
CA ILE A 7 -17.08 -30.93 28.84
C ILE A 7 -16.58 -31.88 27.75
N ALA A 8 -17.08 -31.74 26.52
CA ALA A 8 -16.60 -32.51 25.39
C ALA A 8 -15.30 -31.92 24.82
N CYS A 9 -14.38 -32.79 24.42
CA CYS A 9 -13.19 -32.40 23.66
C CYS A 9 -13.59 -31.92 22.25
N SER A 10 -13.18 -30.71 21.86
CA SER A 10 -13.45 -30.16 20.52
C SER A 10 -12.69 -30.86 19.39
N ASN A 11 -11.68 -31.68 19.70
CA ASN A 11 -10.95 -32.46 18.69
C ASN A 11 -11.63 -33.80 18.37
N CYS A 12 -11.92 -34.59 19.40
CA CYS A 12 -12.35 -35.99 19.24
C CYS A 12 -13.73 -36.29 19.83
N GLY A 13 -14.40 -35.31 20.45
CA GLY A 13 -15.70 -35.47 21.09
C GLY A 13 -15.69 -36.25 22.40
N ALA A 14 -14.52 -36.71 22.88
CA ALA A 14 -14.42 -37.47 24.11
C ALA A 14 -14.87 -36.64 25.34
N PRO A 15 -15.63 -37.21 26.28
CA PRO A 15 -16.01 -36.53 27.50
C PRO A 15 -14.80 -36.34 28.41
N LEU A 16 -14.62 -35.13 28.93
CA LEU A 16 -13.57 -34.75 29.87
C LEU A 16 -14.22 -34.30 31.16
N GLU A 17 -13.74 -34.82 32.29
CA GLU A 17 -14.09 -34.37 33.62
C GLU A 17 -13.01 -33.41 34.09
N VAL A 18 -13.36 -32.14 34.24
CA VAL A 18 -12.43 -31.06 34.56
C VAL A 18 -12.90 -30.28 35.77
N PRO A 19 -12.00 -29.95 36.71
CA PRO A 19 -12.35 -29.07 37.81
C PRO A 19 -12.71 -27.66 37.31
N ASP A 20 -13.66 -27.00 37.98
CA ASP A 20 -14.04 -25.62 37.67
C ASP A 20 -12.89 -24.62 37.74
N SER A 21 -11.85 -24.93 38.53
CA SER A 21 -10.68 -24.08 38.72
C SER A 21 -9.59 -24.22 37.66
N VAL A 22 -9.76 -25.09 36.66
CA VAL A 22 -8.73 -25.39 35.65
C VAL A 22 -9.09 -24.77 34.30
N ASP A 23 -8.13 -24.05 33.71
CA ASP A 23 -8.27 -23.40 32.39
C ASP A 23 -7.67 -24.22 31.24
N PHE A 24 -6.81 -25.19 31.54
CA PHE A 24 -6.11 -26.00 30.54
C PHE A 24 -6.19 -27.47 30.88
N VAL A 25 -6.56 -28.28 29.89
CA VAL A 25 -6.64 -29.74 30.03
C VAL A 25 -6.00 -30.43 28.84
N THR A 26 -5.33 -31.55 29.09
CA THR A 26 -4.89 -32.44 28.02
C THR A 26 -5.91 -33.55 27.87
N CYS A 27 -6.43 -33.75 26.67
CA CYS A 27 -7.39 -34.82 26.42
C CYS A 27 -6.69 -36.18 26.54
N ASN A 28 -7.16 -37.05 27.43
CA ASN A 28 -6.59 -38.40 27.60
C ASN A 28 -6.79 -39.32 26.38
N HIS A 29 -7.74 -39.00 25.50
CA HIS A 29 -8.03 -39.81 24.30
C HIS A 29 -7.18 -39.42 23.09
N CYS A 30 -7.06 -38.12 22.79
CA CYS A 30 -6.36 -37.63 21.59
C CYS A 30 -5.06 -36.90 21.92
N THR A 31 -4.67 -36.83 23.19
CA THR A 31 -3.46 -36.17 23.70
C THR A 31 -3.33 -34.69 23.34
N THR A 32 -4.40 -34.08 22.83
CA THR A 32 -4.40 -32.66 22.44
C THR A 32 -4.54 -31.77 23.67
N GLN A 33 -3.73 -30.71 23.74
CA GLN A 33 -3.85 -29.67 24.76
C GLN A 33 -4.96 -28.69 24.38
N LEU A 34 -5.90 -28.50 25.31
CA LEU A 34 -7.11 -27.70 25.12
C LEU A 34 -7.17 -26.61 26.19
N SER A 35 -7.62 -25.41 25.81
CA SER A 35 -8.08 -24.40 26.75
C SER A 35 -9.58 -24.53 26.96
N ILE A 36 -10.03 -24.42 28.21
CA ILE A 36 -11.43 -24.42 28.60
C ILE A 36 -11.92 -22.97 28.60
N ARG A 37 -13.01 -22.69 27.88
CA ARG A 37 -13.70 -21.41 27.86
C ARG A 37 -15.05 -21.55 28.53
N ARG A 38 -15.27 -20.81 29.61
CA ARG A 38 -16.53 -20.75 30.35
C ARG A 38 -17.17 -19.39 30.11
N THR A 39 -18.40 -19.36 29.60
CA THR A 39 -19.24 -18.15 29.56
C THR A 39 -20.42 -18.33 30.51
N GLU A 40 -21.23 -17.28 30.71
CA GLU A 40 -22.40 -17.33 31.60
C GLU A 40 -23.41 -18.43 31.26
N SER A 41 -23.39 -18.97 30.04
CA SER A 41 -24.35 -19.97 29.56
C SER A 41 -23.74 -21.27 29.05
N VAL A 42 -22.45 -21.33 28.70
CA VAL A 42 -21.85 -22.52 28.08
C VAL A 42 -20.35 -22.64 28.42
N SER A 43 -19.90 -23.87 28.70
CA SER A 43 -18.49 -24.24 28.78
C SER A 43 -18.08 -25.08 27.57
N TYR A 44 -17.00 -24.71 26.88
CA TYR A 44 -16.47 -25.43 25.72
C TYR A 44 -14.94 -25.48 25.70
N THR A 45 -14.37 -26.43 24.95
CA THR A 45 -12.90 -26.59 24.81
C THR A 45 -12.41 -26.10 23.45
N GLU A 46 -11.23 -25.49 23.40
CA GLU A 46 -10.58 -25.00 22.18
C GLU A 46 -9.12 -25.47 22.11
N LYS A 47 -8.59 -25.80 20.92
CA LYS A 47 -7.21 -26.29 20.76
C LYS A 47 -6.19 -25.17 20.85
N LEU A 48 -5.22 -25.30 21.75
CA LEU A 48 -4.21 -24.26 22.00
C LEU A 48 -3.23 -24.07 20.82
N GLU A 49 -2.81 -25.16 20.17
CA GLU A 49 -1.90 -25.12 19.01
C GLU A 49 -2.55 -24.50 17.77
N GLN A 50 -3.87 -24.65 17.62
CA GLN A 50 -4.59 -24.14 16.45
C GLN A 50 -4.69 -22.60 16.51
N VAL A 51 -4.93 -22.06 17.71
CA VAL A 51 -4.99 -20.60 17.94
C VAL A 51 -3.64 -19.92 17.64
N THR A 52 -2.52 -20.53 18.02
CA THR A 52 -1.19 -19.96 17.78
C THR A 52 -0.75 -20.04 16.32
N ALA A 53 -1.06 -21.15 15.64
CA ALA A 53 -0.80 -21.31 14.21
C ALA A 53 -1.65 -20.34 13.35
N ASP A 54 -2.93 -20.19 13.68
CA ASP A 54 -3.85 -19.29 12.97
C ASP A 54 -3.44 -17.82 13.14
N GLN A 55 -2.96 -17.43 14.32
CA GLN A 55 -2.42 -16.09 14.56
C GLN A 55 -1.16 -15.81 13.73
N ALA A 56 -0.26 -16.78 13.59
CA ALA A 56 0.94 -16.60 12.77
C ALA A 56 0.60 -16.42 11.29
N GLN A 57 -0.31 -17.25 10.76
CA GLN A 57 -0.78 -17.12 9.37
C GLN A 57 -1.54 -15.81 9.15
N LEU A 58 -2.36 -15.39 10.12
CA LEU A 58 -3.09 -14.13 10.03
C LEU A 58 -2.12 -12.94 9.97
N ARG A 59 -1.08 -12.93 10.80
CA ARG A 59 -0.03 -11.89 10.78
C ARG A 59 0.65 -11.81 9.42
N GLU A 60 1.02 -12.95 8.83
CA GLU A 60 1.63 -12.99 7.49
C GLU A 60 0.70 -12.40 6.42
N ARG A 61 -0.59 -12.79 6.44
CA ARG A 61 -1.60 -12.25 5.52
C ARG A 61 -1.79 -10.74 5.68
N LEU A 62 -1.70 -10.22 6.91
CA LEU A 62 -1.80 -8.78 7.17
C LEU A 62 -0.60 -8.02 6.59
N VAL A 63 0.62 -8.57 6.68
CA VAL A 63 1.81 -7.97 6.04
C VAL A 63 1.63 -7.90 4.53
N ASP A 64 1.17 -8.99 3.90
CA ASP A 64 0.93 -9.02 2.45
C ASP A 64 -0.17 -8.06 2.03
N LEU A 65 -1.27 -7.99 2.78
CA LEU A 65 -2.37 -7.07 2.51
C LEU A 65 -1.90 -5.60 2.61
N GLU A 66 -1.12 -5.27 3.63
CA GLU A 66 -0.55 -3.93 3.81
C GLU A 66 0.38 -3.58 2.64
N ARG A 67 1.23 -4.52 2.21
CA ARG A 67 2.10 -4.34 1.04
C ARG A 67 1.30 -4.04 -0.21
N GLN A 68 0.24 -4.81 -0.47
CA GLN A 68 -0.65 -4.60 -1.62
C GLN A 68 -1.37 -3.26 -1.55
N ASN A 69 -1.88 -2.88 -0.36
CA ASN A 69 -2.55 -1.60 -0.15
C ASN A 69 -1.60 -0.42 -0.43
N ARG A 70 -0.37 -0.49 0.08
CA ARG A 70 0.65 0.55 -0.19
C ARG A 70 0.97 0.67 -1.67
N LEU A 71 1.13 -0.45 -2.38
CA LEU A 71 1.33 -0.43 -3.83
C LEU A 71 0.13 0.19 -4.57
N ALA A 72 -1.09 -0.17 -4.19
CA ALA A 72 -2.31 0.38 -4.79
C ALA A 72 -2.44 1.88 -4.52
N THR A 73 -2.12 2.33 -3.31
CA THR A 73 -2.14 3.75 -2.93
C THR A 73 -1.07 4.53 -3.66
N LEU A 74 0.16 4.00 -3.76
CA LEU A 74 1.24 4.60 -4.53
C LEU A 74 0.86 4.72 -6.02
N ALA A 75 0.24 3.68 -6.60
CA ALA A 75 -0.21 3.70 -7.99
C ALA A 75 -1.30 4.75 -8.24
N ARG A 76 -2.32 4.82 -7.37
CA ARG A 76 -3.38 5.85 -7.44
C ARG A 76 -2.83 7.27 -7.31
N ASN A 77 -1.87 7.48 -6.41
CA ASN A 77 -1.20 8.77 -6.25
C ASN A 77 -0.42 9.16 -7.50
N TRP A 78 0.32 8.19 -8.06
CA TRP A 78 1.04 8.38 -9.30
C TRP A 78 0.11 8.73 -10.47
N GLU A 79 -1.02 8.05 -10.63
CA GLU A 79 -2.00 8.40 -11.67
C GLU A 79 -2.54 9.81 -11.50
N ARG A 80 -2.87 10.23 -10.27
CA ARG A 80 -3.32 11.60 -10.00
C ARG A 80 -2.25 12.64 -10.36
N HIS A 81 -0.99 12.37 -10.01
CA HIS A 81 0.12 13.26 -10.33
C HIS A 81 0.42 13.28 -11.83
N LYS A 82 0.38 12.12 -12.49
CA LYS A 82 0.61 11.98 -13.93
C LYS A 82 -0.35 12.86 -14.74
N LYS A 83 -1.63 12.93 -14.35
CA LYS A 83 -2.63 13.79 -15.00
C LYS A 83 -2.27 15.27 -15.04
N GLN A 84 -1.46 15.77 -14.09
CA GLN A 84 -1.00 17.16 -14.09
C GLN A 84 -0.01 17.46 -15.23
N TYR A 85 0.65 16.43 -15.76
CA TYR A 85 1.60 16.54 -16.85
C TYR A 85 0.98 16.22 -18.22
N GLU A 86 -0.25 15.70 -18.26
CA GLU A 86 -0.91 15.29 -19.48
C GLU A 86 -1.37 16.48 -20.31
N ILE A 87 -0.87 16.56 -21.55
CA ILE A 87 -1.28 17.59 -22.51
C ILE A 87 -2.46 17.04 -23.29
N HIS A 88 -3.62 17.67 -23.11
CA HIS A 88 -4.83 17.36 -23.84
C HIS A 88 -4.84 18.15 -25.15
N LYS A 89 -4.79 17.45 -26.28
CA LYS A 89 -4.90 18.07 -27.61
C LYS A 89 -5.87 17.25 -28.46
N ASP A 90 -6.92 17.90 -28.94
CA ASP A 90 -7.90 17.33 -29.88
C ASP A 90 -8.52 16.00 -29.40
N GLY A 91 -8.89 15.95 -28.12
CA GLY A 91 -9.50 14.75 -27.49
C GLY A 91 -8.53 13.59 -27.25
N LYS A 92 -7.25 13.74 -27.61
CA LYS A 92 -6.19 12.76 -27.32
C LYS A 92 -5.33 13.26 -26.16
N THR A 93 -5.13 12.40 -25.19
CA THR A 93 -4.21 12.63 -24.08
C THR A 93 -2.83 12.14 -24.49
N SER A 94 -1.86 13.05 -24.59
CA SER A 94 -0.48 12.71 -24.91
C SER A 94 0.42 12.97 -23.72
N MET A 95 1.33 12.03 -23.46
CA MET A 95 2.40 12.26 -22.49
C MET A 95 3.43 13.21 -23.10
N PRO A 96 3.92 14.20 -22.34
CA PRO A 96 4.95 15.10 -22.80
C PRO A 96 6.21 14.27 -23.10
N SER A 97 6.56 14.16 -24.38
CA SER A 97 7.80 13.52 -24.80
C SER A 97 8.91 14.57 -24.81
N GLU A 98 10.08 14.22 -24.26
CA GLU A 98 11.27 15.08 -24.33
C GLU A 98 11.63 15.38 -25.80
N VAL A 99 11.41 14.42 -26.69
CA VAL A 99 11.68 14.53 -28.12
C VAL A 99 10.74 15.54 -28.79
N GLY A 100 9.45 15.55 -28.44
CA GLY A 100 8.47 16.46 -29.04
C GLY A 100 8.75 17.93 -28.73
N GLY A 101 9.18 18.23 -27.49
CA GLY A 101 9.56 19.59 -27.10
C GLY A 101 10.78 20.11 -27.84
N ILE A 102 11.82 19.28 -28.00
CA ILE A 102 13.05 19.64 -28.72
C ILE A 102 12.78 19.83 -30.21
N VAL A 103 12.05 18.90 -30.84
CA VAL A 103 11.70 18.98 -32.27
C VAL A 103 10.85 20.22 -32.55
N GLY A 104 9.85 20.50 -31.70
CA GLY A 104 9.01 21.68 -31.82
C GLY A 104 9.79 22.99 -31.68
N MET A 105 10.76 23.04 -30.75
CA MET A 105 11.65 24.19 -30.59
C MET A 105 12.52 24.42 -31.83
N ILE A 106 13.14 23.36 -32.36
CA ILE A 106 14.01 23.45 -33.56
C ILE A 106 13.18 23.89 -34.78
N MET A 107 12.03 23.25 -35.02
CA MET A 107 11.14 23.62 -36.13
C MET A 107 10.66 25.08 -36.03
N GLY A 108 10.18 25.50 -34.85
CA GLY A 108 9.75 26.87 -34.63
C GLY A 108 10.88 27.88 -34.83
N ALA A 109 12.09 27.55 -34.38
CA ALA A 109 13.26 28.38 -34.59
C ALA A 109 13.64 28.51 -36.06
N VAL A 110 13.71 27.39 -36.80
CA VAL A 110 14.06 27.36 -38.22
C VAL A 110 13.03 28.12 -39.06
N ILE A 111 11.73 27.88 -38.84
CA ILE A 111 10.65 28.57 -39.55
C ILE A 111 10.66 30.07 -39.24
N GLY A 112 10.79 30.44 -37.97
CA GLY A 112 10.83 31.84 -37.53
C GLY A 112 12.00 32.61 -38.16
N ILE A 113 13.20 32.02 -38.15
CA ILE A 113 14.40 32.59 -38.80
C ILE A 113 14.19 32.73 -40.31
N PHE A 114 13.67 31.69 -40.96
CA PHE A 114 13.43 31.70 -42.40
C PHE A 114 12.48 32.85 -42.81
N ILE A 115 11.35 33.00 -42.11
CA ILE A 115 10.39 34.09 -42.35
C ILE A 115 11.04 35.46 -42.10
N ALA A 116 11.83 35.60 -41.03
CA ALA A 116 12.49 36.85 -40.70
C ALA A 116 13.50 37.32 -41.78
N ILE A 117 14.14 36.38 -42.49
CA ILE A 117 15.10 36.67 -43.55
C ILE A 117 14.40 36.88 -44.90
N ALA A 118 13.52 35.95 -45.28
CA ALA A 118 12.97 35.86 -46.63
C ALA A 118 11.71 36.72 -46.87
N ALA A 119 10.96 37.10 -45.83
CA ALA A 119 9.71 37.82 -46.00
C ALA A 119 9.91 39.34 -46.22
N PRO A 120 9.16 39.98 -47.14
CA PRO A 120 9.25 41.42 -47.37
C PRO A 120 8.46 42.22 -46.32
N GLY A 121 8.92 43.45 -46.06
CA GLY A 121 8.20 44.45 -45.26
C GLY A 121 7.93 44.02 -43.81
N PRO A 122 6.74 44.33 -43.24
CA PRO A 122 6.43 44.07 -41.84
C PRO A 122 6.31 42.57 -41.50
N MET A 123 6.28 41.67 -42.48
CA MET A 123 6.18 40.23 -42.25
C MET A 123 7.37 39.65 -41.47
N LYS A 124 8.54 40.32 -41.50
CA LYS A 124 9.72 39.91 -40.72
C LYS A 124 9.49 39.90 -39.21
N LEU A 125 8.62 40.78 -38.71
CA LEU A 125 8.26 40.83 -37.29
C LEU A 125 7.52 39.55 -36.86
N PHE A 126 6.71 38.97 -37.74
CA PHE A 126 6.06 37.68 -37.45
C PHE A 126 7.08 36.55 -37.37
N GLY A 127 8.13 36.55 -38.20
CA GLY A 127 9.22 35.57 -38.09
C GLY A 127 9.92 35.61 -36.73
N LEU A 128 10.26 36.81 -36.25
CA LEU A 128 10.80 37.02 -34.90
C LEU A 128 9.83 36.58 -33.80
N LEU A 129 8.53 36.87 -33.96
CA LEU A 129 7.50 36.43 -33.02
C LEU A 129 7.41 34.90 -32.95
N PHE A 130 7.34 34.20 -34.09
CA PHE A 130 7.30 32.73 -34.15
C PHE A 130 8.55 32.11 -33.55
N PHE A 131 9.72 32.68 -33.81
CA PHE A 131 10.97 32.26 -33.18
C PHE A 131 10.88 32.37 -31.66
N ALA A 132 10.49 33.53 -31.14
CA ALA A 132 10.38 33.77 -29.70
C ALA A 132 9.36 32.83 -29.03
N VAL A 133 8.18 32.67 -29.64
CA VAL A 133 7.13 31.75 -29.15
C VAL A 133 7.61 30.30 -29.16
N GLY A 134 8.26 29.86 -30.24
CA GLY A 134 8.81 28.51 -30.36
C GLY A 134 9.86 28.21 -29.29
N VAL A 135 10.78 29.15 -29.03
CA VAL A 135 11.78 29.03 -27.97
C VAL A 135 11.13 28.96 -26.59
N ILE A 136 10.21 29.86 -26.26
CA ILE A 136 9.54 29.87 -24.95
C ILE A 136 8.72 28.58 -24.73
N ALA A 137 7.96 28.15 -25.74
CA ALA A 137 7.20 26.91 -25.68
C ALA A 137 8.12 25.68 -25.52
N GLY A 138 9.25 25.66 -26.23
CA GLY A 138 10.27 24.62 -26.11
C GLY A 138 10.88 24.53 -24.71
N LEU A 139 11.28 25.67 -24.13
CA LEU A 139 11.83 25.73 -22.77
C LEU A 139 10.84 25.26 -21.71
N ARG A 140 9.57 25.67 -21.83
CA ARG A 140 8.49 25.19 -20.94
C ARG A 140 8.27 23.69 -21.09
N SER A 141 8.25 23.16 -22.31
CA SER A 141 8.08 21.73 -22.56
C SER A 141 9.20 20.90 -21.93
N GLN A 142 10.46 21.35 -22.03
CA GLN A 142 11.59 20.66 -21.40
C GLN A 142 11.51 20.67 -19.87
N SER A 143 11.07 21.77 -19.26
CA SER A 143 10.97 21.84 -17.79
C SER A 143 9.90 20.88 -17.27
N LEU A 144 8.75 20.78 -17.95
CA LEU A 144 7.70 19.80 -17.62
C LEU A 144 8.21 18.37 -17.79
N ALA A 145 8.91 18.06 -18.88
CA ALA A 145 9.44 16.72 -19.12
C ALA A 145 10.47 16.30 -18.05
N LYS A 146 11.35 17.22 -17.63
CA LYS A 146 12.32 16.98 -16.54
C LYS A 146 11.62 16.76 -15.20
N GLN A 147 10.55 17.49 -14.89
CA GLN A 147 9.75 17.28 -13.68
C GLN A 147 9.07 15.91 -13.71
N TYR A 148 8.38 15.57 -14.80
CA TYR A 148 7.78 14.26 -15.00
C TYR A 148 8.80 13.12 -14.82
N ASN A 149 9.98 13.22 -15.44
CA ASN A 149 11.03 12.21 -15.33
C ASN A 149 11.62 12.09 -13.92
N ARG A 150 11.68 13.20 -13.16
CA ARG A 150 12.10 13.18 -11.75
C ARG A 150 11.06 12.43 -10.90
N ASP A 151 9.80 12.79 -11.04
CA ASP A 151 8.72 12.20 -10.25
C ASP A 151 8.50 10.73 -10.60
N TYR A 152 8.61 10.38 -11.88
CA TYR A 152 8.53 8.98 -12.33
C TYR A 152 9.67 8.14 -11.74
N ARG A 153 10.88 8.68 -11.65
CA ARG A 153 12.01 8.00 -11.00
C ARG A 153 11.76 7.80 -9.51
N ASN A 154 11.19 8.80 -8.83
CA ASN A 154 10.82 8.68 -7.42
C ASN A 154 9.74 7.61 -7.22
N TYR A 155 8.68 7.62 -8.04
CA TYR A 155 7.65 6.58 -8.05
C TYR A 155 8.24 5.18 -8.25
N ARG A 156 9.13 5.01 -9.25
CA ARG A 156 9.80 3.73 -9.49
C ARG A 156 10.68 3.29 -8.32
N ARG A 157 11.36 4.23 -7.65
CA ARG A 157 12.17 3.95 -6.47
C ARG A 157 11.29 3.49 -5.31
N SER A 158 10.25 4.24 -4.96
CA SER A 158 9.31 3.88 -3.89
C SER A 158 8.63 2.53 -4.16
N ARG A 159 8.26 2.24 -5.41
CA ARG A 159 7.70 0.93 -5.78
C ARG A 159 8.69 -0.20 -5.53
N LYS A 160 9.97 -0.01 -5.89
CA LYS A 160 11.02 -1.00 -5.60
C LYS A 160 11.24 -1.18 -4.10
N GLU A 161 11.19 -0.11 -3.32
CA GLU A 161 11.34 -0.18 -1.86
C GLU A 161 10.21 -0.96 -1.19
N ILE A 162 8.96 -0.78 -1.63
CA ILE A 162 7.81 -1.56 -1.14
C ILE A 162 7.95 -3.04 -1.55
N LEU A 163 8.34 -3.32 -2.79
CA LEU A 163 8.54 -4.70 -3.26
C LEU A 163 9.73 -5.40 -2.59
N ALA A 164 10.75 -4.64 -2.18
CA ALA A 164 11.89 -5.15 -1.43
C ALA A 164 11.56 -5.43 0.05
N GLY A 165 10.34 -5.16 0.51
CA GLY A 165 9.92 -5.40 1.89
C GLY A 165 10.60 -4.50 2.91
N LYS A 166 11.21 -3.37 2.50
CA LYS A 166 11.91 -2.45 3.40
C LYS A 166 11.02 -1.95 4.56
N HIS A 167 9.72 -1.90 4.32
CA HIS A 167 8.73 -1.46 5.29
C HIS A 167 8.06 -2.59 6.08
N ASP A 168 8.30 -3.84 5.70
CA ASP A 168 7.66 -4.99 6.34
C ASP A 168 8.22 -5.19 7.75
N SER A 169 9.51 -4.85 7.98
CA SER A 169 10.12 -4.90 9.31
C SER A 169 9.50 -3.92 10.29
N ASP A 170 9.30 -2.67 9.87
CA ASP A 170 8.65 -1.61 10.67
C ASP A 170 7.19 -1.97 10.99
N PHE A 171 6.45 -2.46 9.99
CA PHE A 171 5.07 -2.89 10.21
C PHE A 171 4.99 -4.11 11.13
N ASN A 172 5.87 -5.09 10.96
CA ASN A 172 5.92 -6.28 11.82
C ASN A 172 6.30 -5.90 13.26
N GLU A 173 7.20 -4.94 13.45
CA GLU A 173 7.54 -4.40 14.77
C GLU A 173 6.32 -3.71 15.43
N ARG A 174 5.55 -2.93 14.66
CA ARG A 174 4.28 -2.38 15.14
C ARG A 174 3.27 -3.47 15.48
N LEU A 175 3.16 -4.52 14.67
CA LEU A 175 2.27 -5.66 14.97
C LEU A 175 2.62 -6.38 16.27
N LYS A 176 3.91 -6.43 16.66
CA LYS A 176 4.33 -7.00 17.94
C LYS A 176 3.86 -6.17 19.14
N SER A 177 3.68 -4.86 18.96
CA SER A 177 3.17 -3.97 20.01
C SER A 177 1.65 -4.01 20.17
N VAL A 178 0.92 -4.65 19.24
CA VAL A 178 -0.53 -4.79 19.36
C VAL A 178 -0.83 -5.84 20.43
N PRO A 179 -1.55 -5.48 21.51
CA PRO A 179 -1.88 -6.42 22.57
C PRO A 179 -2.70 -7.56 22.00
N THR A 180 -2.37 -8.77 22.44
CA THR A 180 -3.15 -9.95 22.13
C THR A 180 -4.57 -9.81 22.71
N PRO A 181 -5.57 -10.52 22.16
CA PRO A 181 -6.93 -10.46 22.70
C PRO A 181 -7.00 -10.73 24.22
N ARG A 182 -6.08 -11.55 24.75
CA ARG A 182 -5.97 -11.80 26.19
C ARG A 182 -5.46 -10.60 26.97
N GLU A 183 -4.36 -9.99 26.54
CA GLU A 183 -3.81 -8.78 27.17
C GLU A 183 -4.81 -7.62 27.12
N TYR A 184 -5.59 -7.53 26.03
CA TYR A 184 -6.64 -6.52 25.92
C TYR A 184 -7.78 -6.74 26.93
N LEU A 185 -8.17 -8.01 27.17
CA LEU A 185 -9.17 -8.34 28.18
C LEU A 185 -8.65 -8.09 29.61
N GLU A 186 -7.40 -8.44 29.89
CA GLU A 186 -6.76 -8.17 31.19
C GLU A 186 -6.69 -6.66 31.46
N GLN A 187 -6.36 -5.83 30.45
CA GLN A 187 -6.42 -4.37 30.57
C GLN A 187 -7.82 -3.84 30.85
N LEU A 188 -8.84 -4.37 30.16
CA LEU A 188 -10.23 -3.95 30.39
C LEU A 188 -10.73 -4.33 31.79
N GLU A 189 -10.31 -5.48 32.32
CA GLU A 189 -10.64 -5.88 33.70
C GLU A 189 -9.96 -4.99 34.75
N GLU A 190 -8.75 -4.51 34.46
CA GLU A 190 -8.00 -3.59 35.33
C GLU A 190 -8.61 -2.16 35.31
N ASP A 191 -9.09 -1.69 34.16
CA ASP A 191 -9.75 -0.38 34.01
C ASP A 191 -11.15 -0.30 34.67
N VAL A 192 -11.82 -1.45 34.86
CA VAL A 192 -13.16 -1.53 35.47
C VAL A 192 -13.10 -1.62 37.00
N ARG A 193 -11.94 -1.93 37.58
CA ARG A 193 -11.74 -2.12 39.02
C ARG A 193 -11.37 -0.83 39.74
#